data_AF-A0A4Y4E129-F1
#
_entry.id   AF-A0A4Y4E129-F1
#
_cell.length_a   1.000
_cell.length_b   1.000
_cell.length_c   1.000
_cell.angle_alpha   90.00
_cell.angle_beta   90.00
_cell.angle_gamma   90.00
#
_symmetry.space_group_name_H-M   'P 1'
#
loop_
_entity.id
_entity.type
_entity.pdbx_description
1 polymer ?
#
loop_
_entity_poly.entity_id
_entity_poly.type
_entity_poly.pdbx_seq_one_letter_code
_entity_poly.pdbx_strand_id
1 'polypeptide(L)'
;MGRLVGGAPALSYPGTVPPTVTATAPTPAPATGVVGPVVLAAEAWTAREHAHAERADAFTAGWRERKPRGEKHAIEDFLFTYYPTRPAQLRRWHPGPDVVLAPPTGHVPAPETAPRPDDEPADPYTARATWRWYRQTPAGLMLDAGAFLADRGDTVRYLRALLAATASRPGRFGCFGLHEWAMVYRDRATGRDHRHPLPLRLGHDGTDRVVETHPVQCSHFDAFRFFTPEAGPLNRLQPTRETQPTLEQPGCLHATMDLYKWALKLTPAVPGDLVLDCFELARDVRVVDMQASPYDVSSYGLDPVAIETPEGKAEYVRHQRAFAERGAALRERLLAVCDALLGSEPGAREVSATASR
;
A
#
# COMPACT_ATOMS: atom_id res chain seq x y z
N MET A 1 -21.28 38.93 0.30
CA MET A 1 -20.93 37.88 -0.69
C MET A 1 -20.66 36.60 0.07
N GLY A 2 -21.68 35.75 0.23
CA GLY A 2 -21.54 34.48 0.93
C GLY A 2 -20.67 33.53 0.11
N ARG A 3 -19.57 33.03 0.69
CA ARG A 3 -18.90 31.85 0.15
C ARG A 3 -19.92 30.70 0.23
N LEU A 4 -20.33 30.19 -0.93
CA LEU A 4 -20.90 28.86 -1.01
C LEU A 4 -19.87 27.92 -0.38
N VAL A 5 -20.18 27.39 0.81
CA VAL A 5 -19.48 26.24 1.36
C VAL A 5 -19.90 25.08 0.47
N GLY A 6 -19.22 24.92 -0.68
CA GLY A 6 -19.39 23.77 -1.53
C GLY A 6 -19.04 22.54 -0.69
N GLY A 7 -20.01 21.64 -0.50
CA GLY A 7 -19.77 20.37 0.16
C GLY A 7 -18.60 19.67 -0.52
N ALA A 8 -17.78 18.98 0.27
CA ALA A 8 -16.68 18.23 -0.29
C ALA A 8 -17.23 17.15 -1.26
N PRO A 9 -16.54 16.85 -2.37
CA PRO A 9 -17.05 15.90 -3.35
C PRO A 9 -17.19 14.51 -2.71
N ALA A 10 -18.27 13.80 -3.05
CA ALA A 10 -18.49 12.43 -2.60
C ALA A 10 -17.35 11.50 -3.06
N LEU A 11 -17.26 10.32 -2.44
CA LEU A 11 -16.32 9.28 -2.87
C LEU A 11 -16.54 8.92 -4.34
N SER A 12 -15.44 8.80 -5.08
CA SER A 12 -15.45 8.47 -6.51
C SER A 12 -15.62 6.97 -6.82
N TYR A 13 -15.71 6.15 -5.78
CA TYR A 13 -15.93 4.71 -5.84
C TYR A 13 -16.85 4.32 -4.69
N PRO A 14 -17.56 3.18 -4.76
CA PRO A 14 -18.33 2.69 -3.64
C PRO A 14 -17.36 2.36 -2.50
N GLY A 15 -17.14 3.29 -1.58
CA GLY A 15 -16.26 3.12 -0.41
C GLY A 15 -16.88 2.23 0.66
N THR A 16 -17.52 1.16 0.25
CA THR A 16 -18.05 0.15 1.15
C THR A 16 -17.04 -0.97 1.26
N VAL A 17 -16.85 -1.53 2.46
CA VAL A 17 -16.45 -2.93 2.55
C VAL A 17 -17.66 -3.71 2.01
N PRO A 18 -17.64 -4.24 0.77
CA PRO A 18 -18.74 -5.09 0.37
C PRO A 18 -18.78 -6.29 1.32
N PRO A 19 -19.97 -6.84 1.67
CA PRO A 19 -20.02 -8.13 2.33
C PRO A 19 -19.21 -9.10 1.48
N THR A 20 -18.16 -9.66 2.08
CA THR A 20 -17.12 -10.52 1.48
C THR A 20 -17.43 -10.93 0.04
N VAL A 21 -16.99 -10.13 -0.93
CA VAL A 21 -16.96 -10.60 -2.31
C VAL A 21 -15.79 -11.56 -2.39
N THR A 22 -16.09 -12.80 -2.75
CA THR A 22 -15.11 -13.83 -3.06
C THR A 22 -14.06 -13.21 -3.97
N ALA A 23 -12.82 -13.13 -3.48
CA ALA A 23 -11.70 -12.70 -4.30
C ALA A 23 -11.73 -13.47 -5.62
N THR A 24 -11.60 -12.78 -6.75
CA THR A 24 -11.24 -13.43 -8.02
C THR A 24 -10.07 -14.36 -7.72
N ALA A 25 -10.20 -15.63 -8.12
CA ALA A 25 -9.27 -16.68 -7.74
C ALA A 25 -7.82 -16.19 -7.90
N PRO A 26 -6.98 -16.28 -6.85
CA PRO A 26 -5.59 -15.88 -6.96
C PRO A 26 -4.95 -16.68 -8.10
N THR A 27 -4.21 -15.98 -8.96
CA THR A 27 -3.26 -16.65 -9.86
C THR A 27 -2.40 -17.57 -8.99
N PRO A 28 -2.36 -18.89 -9.25
CA PRO A 28 -1.67 -19.82 -8.37
C PRO A 28 -0.21 -19.40 -8.23
N ALA A 29 0.27 -19.37 -6.99
CA ALA A 29 1.69 -19.27 -6.72
C ALA A 29 2.39 -20.44 -7.42
N PRO A 30 3.46 -20.23 -8.19
CA PRO A 30 4.18 -21.33 -8.81
C PRO A 30 4.73 -22.25 -7.72
N ALA A 31 4.53 -23.56 -7.91
CA ALA A 31 5.01 -24.59 -7.00
C ALA A 31 6.53 -24.54 -6.88
N THR A 32 7.02 -24.85 -5.68
CA THR A 32 8.45 -24.95 -5.32
C THR A 32 9.12 -26.10 -6.08
N GLY A 33 9.57 -25.80 -7.28
CA GLY A 33 10.55 -26.55 -8.06
C GLY A 33 11.46 -25.53 -8.76
N VAL A 34 12.67 -25.93 -9.16
CA VAL A 34 13.55 -25.08 -9.96
C VAL A 34 12.93 -24.94 -11.35
N VAL A 35 11.98 -24.02 -11.49
CA VAL A 35 11.38 -23.64 -12.77
C VAL A 35 12.22 -22.48 -13.28
N GLY A 36 12.80 -22.63 -14.47
CA GLY A 36 13.44 -21.51 -15.15
C GLY A 36 12.46 -20.35 -15.36
N PRO A 37 12.94 -19.17 -15.77
CA PRO A 37 12.07 -18.01 -15.92
C PRO A 37 10.93 -18.30 -16.92
N VAL A 38 9.71 -17.86 -16.58
CA VAL A 38 8.53 -18.01 -17.42
C VAL A 38 8.58 -16.96 -18.53
N VAL A 39 8.57 -17.41 -19.79
CA VAL A 39 8.52 -16.49 -20.94
C VAL A 39 7.07 -16.18 -21.29
N LEU A 40 6.69 -14.91 -21.27
CA LEU A 40 5.42 -14.41 -21.76
C LEU A 40 5.56 -13.93 -23.20
N ALA A 41 4.70 -14.44 -24.10
CA ALA A 41 4.58 -13.94 -25.46
C ALA A 41 4.18 -12.45 -25.48
N ALA A 42 4.52 -11.76 -26.57
CA ALA A 42 4.31 -10.32 -26.73
C ALA A 42 2.84 -9.90 -26.50
N GLU A 43 1.93 -10.66 -27.08
CA GLU A 43 0.49 -10.44 -27.00
C GLU A 43 0.00 -10.65 -25.56
N ALA A 44 0.52 -11.67 -24.87
CA ALA A 44 0.11 -12.03 -23.52
C ALA A 44 0.53 -10.98 -22.49
N TRP A 45 1.77 -10.49 -22.54
CA TRP A 45 2.20 -9.46 -21.59
C TRP A 45 1.64 -8.08 -21.93
N THR A 46 1.43 -7.76 -23.21
CA THR A 46 0.80 -6.50 -23.62
C THR A 46 -0.67 -6.44 -23.15
N ALA A 47 -1.40 -7.55 -23.27
CA ALA A 47 -2.76 -7.66 -22.75
C ALA A 47 -2.81 -7.46 -21.22
N ARG A 48 -1.85 -8.03 -20.48
CA ARG A 48 -1.74 -7.83 -19.02
C ARG A 48 -1.41 -6.38 -18.65
N GLU A 49 -0.50 -5.74 -19.39
CA GLU A 49 -0.18 -4.33 -19.20
C GLU A 49 -1.39 -3.42 -19.46
N HIS A 50 -2.15 -3.70 -20.52
CA HIS A 50 -3.38 -2.95 -20.83
C HIS A 50 -4.41 -3.09 -19.70
N ALA A 51 -4.71 -4.32 -19.28
CA ALA A 51 -5.66 -4.58 -18.20
C ALA A 51 -5.24 -3.95 -16.87
N HIS A 52 -3.92 -3.97 -16.56
CA HIS A 52 -3.37 -3.28 -15.39
C HIS A 52 -3.58 -1.76 -15.50
N ALA A 53 -3.29 -1.18 -16.66
CA ALA A 53 -3.46 0.24 -16.90
C ALA A 53 -4.92 0.67 -16.76
N GLU A 54 -5.87 -0.09 -17.31
CA GLU A 54 -7.32 0.15 -17.16
C GLU A 54 -7.75 0.12 -15.68
N ARG A 55 -7.30 -0.87 -14.91
CA ARG A 55 -7.62 -0.96 -13.47
C ARG A 55 -7.02 0.20 -12.68
N ALA A 56 -5.77 0.58 -12.96
CA ALA A 56 -5.13 1.75 -12.36
C ALA A 56 -5.85 3.06 -12.75
N ASP A 57 -6.29 3.18 -13.99
CA ASP A 57 -7.04 4.32 -14.49
C ASP A 57 -8.40 4.44 -13.78
N ALA A 58 -9.12 3.33 -13.59
CA ALA A 58 -10.36 3.30 -12.83
C ALA A 58 -10.15 3.72 -11.36
N PHE A 59 -9.11 3.20 -10.71
CA PHE A 59 -8.77 3.55 -9.32
C PHE A 59 -8.33 4.99 -9.11
N THR A 60 -7.82 5.65 -10.15
CA THR A 60 -7.30 7.03 -10.07
C THR A 60 -8.25 8.04 -10.71
N ALA A 61 -9.39 7.62 -11.26
CA ALA A 61 -10.31 8.47 -12.01
C ALA A 61 -10.76 9.70 -11.20
N GLY A 62 -11.32 9.49 -10.00
CA GLY A 62 -11.78 10.59 -9.15
C GLY A 62 -10.68 11.56 -8.74
N TRP A 63 -9.49 11.05 -8.39
CA TRP A 63 -8.35 11.91 -8.09
C TRP A 63 -7.93 12.75 -9.29
N ARG A 64 -7.84 12.16 -10.49
CA ARG A 64 -7.48 12.86 -11.74
C ARG A 64 -8.52 13.90 -12.13
N GLU A 65 -9.79 13.64 -11.86
CA GLU A 65 -10.88 14.57 -12.12
C GLU A 65 -10.80 15.79 -11.18
N ARG A 66 -10.58 15.56 -9.88
CA ARG A 66 -10.53 16.62 -8.85
C ARG A 66 -9.25 17.45 -8.88
N LYS A 67 -8.11 16.83 -9.18
CA LYS A 67 -6.80 17.47 -9.01
C LYS A 67 -6.65 18.78 -9.80
N PRO A 68 -7.04 18.88 -11.09
CA PRO A 68 -6.97 20.14 -11.85
C PRO A 68 -7.90 21.22 -11.31
N ARG A 69 -9.01 20.83 -10.66
CA ARG A 69 -9.99 21.74 -10.05
C ARG A 69 -9.56 22.24 -8.66
N GLY A 70 -8.46 21.72 -8.11
CA GLY A 70 -7.96 22.08 -6.79
C GLY A 70 -8.84 21.58 -5.63
N GLU A 71 -9.77 20.66 -5.90
CA GLU A 71 -10.67 20.09 -4.89
C GLU A 71 -9.94 19.07 -4.02
N LYS A 72 -10.11 19.21 -2.71
CA LYS A 72 -9.48 18.33 -1.70
C LYS A 72 -10.45 17.25 -1.24
N HIS A 73 -9.93 16.04 -1.03
CA HIS A 73 -10.67 14.91 -0.47
C HIS A 73 -9.78 14.13 0.51
N ALA A 74 -10.04 14.23 1.81
CA ALA A 74 -9.15 13.74 2.87
C ALA A 74 -8.90 12.22 2.87
N ILE A 75 -9.86 11.44 2.35
CA ILE A 75 -9.73 9.98 2.14
C ILE A 75 -8.89 9.69 0.89
N GLU A 76 -9.33 10.13 -0.29
CA GLU A 76 -8.68 9.74 -1.54
C GLU A 76 -7.31 10.39 -1.76
N ASP A 77 -7.13 11.64 -1.36
CA ASP A 77 -5.86 12.35 -1.53
C ASP A 77 -4.76 11.74 -0.65
N PHE A 78 -5.13 11.09 0.47
CA PHE A 78 -4.20 10.40 1.35
C PHE A 78 -3.36 9.37 0.58
N LEU A 79 -3.98 8.61 -0.34
CA LEU A 79 -3.30 7.53 -1.08
C LEU A 79 -2.19 8.03 -2.01
N PHE A 80 -2.15 9.32 -2.32
CA PHE A 80 -1.14 9.94 -3.21
C PHE A 80 -0.25 10.97 -2.49
N THR A 81 -0.70 11.48 -1.35
CA THR A 81 0.06 12.45 -0.55
C THR A 81 0.89 11.76 0.52
N TYR A 82 0.32 10.75 1.20
CA TYR A 82 1.01 9.98 2.23
C TYR A 82 1.89 8.89 1.63
N TYR A 83 1.34 8.11 0.68
CA TYR A 83 2.13 7.23 -0.16
C TYR A 83 2.58 8.06 -1.36
N PRO A 84 3.88 8.43 -1.49
CA PRO A 84 4.36 9.38 -2.48
C PRO A 84 4.40 8.77 -3.89
N THR A 85 3.26 8.25 -4.36
CA THR A 85 3.05 7.72 -5.70
C THR A 85 2.36 8.74 -6.58
N ARG A 86 2.52 8.58 -7.90
CA ARG A 86 1.74 9.31 -8.91
C ARG A 86 0.84 8.35 -9.68
N PRO A 87 -0.34 8.75 -10.15
CA PRO A 87 -1.19 7.90 -11.00
C PRO A 87 -0.44 7.28 -12.18
N ALA A 88 0.44 8.04 -12.84
CA ALA A 88 1.27 7.54 -13.94
C ALA A 88 2.23 6.42 -13.52
N GLN A 89 2.75 6.45 -12.28
CA GLN A 89 3.57 5.36 -11.74
C GLN A 89 2.72 4.14 -11.41
N LEU A 90 1.53 4.33 -10.83
CA LEU A 90 0.60 3.23 -10.54
C LEU A 90 0.12 2.51 -11.81
N ARG A 91 -0.01 3.25 -12.92
CA ARG A 91 -0.39 2.74 -14.24
C ARG A 91 0.70 1.87 -14.90
N ARG A 92 1.95 1.92 -14.43
CA ARG A 92 3.06 1.16 -15.00
C ARG A 92 3.03 -0.29 -14.49
N TRP A 93 2.84 -1.24 -15.41
CA TRP A 93 2.84 -2.66 -15.10
C TRP A 93 4.26 -3.24 -15.06
N HIS A 94 4.48 -4.16 -14.11
CA HIS A 94 5.70 -4.96 -13.99
C HIS A 94 5.33 -6.43 -13.80
N PRO A 95 6.06 -7.38 -14.42
CA PRO A 95 5.74 -8.80 -14.32
C PRO A 95 6.25 -9.46 -13.02
N GLY A 96 7.15 -8.80 -12.28
CA GLY A 96 7.83 -9.37 -11.12
C GLY A 96 9.10 -10.18 -11.46
N PRO A 97 9.68 -10.92 -10.49
CA PRO A 97 10.84 -11.76 -10.71
C PRO A 97 10.52 -12.96 -11.61
N ASP A 98 11.56 -13.55 -12.20
CA ASP A 98 11.49 -14.81 -12.96
C ASP A 98 10.49 -14.84 -14.12
N VAL A 99 10.11 -13.68 -14.65
CA VAL A 99 9.28 -13.55 -15.84
C VAL A 99 10.04 -12.79 -16.92
N VAL A 100 10.17 -13.41 -18.10
CA VAL A 100 10.75 -12.81 -19.30
C VAL A 100 9.63 -12.38 -20.23
N LEU A 101 9.72 -11.16 -20.73
CA LEU A 101 8.82 -10.59 -21.72
C LEU A 101 9.44 -10.80 -23.09
N ALA A 102 8.82 -11.62 -23.93
CA ALA A 102 9.29 -11.82 -25.29
C ALA A 102 9.17 -10.52 -26.12
N PRO A 103 10.11 -10.23 -27.03
CA PRO A 103 10.00 -9.10 -27.93
C PRO A 103 8.79 -9.25 -28.86
N PRO A 104 8.15 -8.13 -29.27
CA PRO A 104 7.17 -8.14 -30.35
C PRO A 104 7.73 -8.77 -31.63
N THR A 105 6.87 -9.42 -32.42
CA THR A 105 7.29 -9.98 -33.72
C THR A 105 7.89 -8.90 -34.61
N GLY A 106 9.07 -9.16 -35.17
CA GLY A 106 9.78 -8.19 -36.03
C GLY A 106 10.53 -7.09 -35.27
N HIS A 107 10.58 -7.12 -33.93
CA HIS A 107 11.42 -6.22 -33.16
C HIS A 107 12.89 -6.43 -33.52
N VAL A 108 13.53 -5.36 -34.01
CA VAL A 108 14.97 -5.31 -34.29
C VAL A 108 15.61 -4.54 -33.14
N PRO A 109 16.56 -5.14 -32.39
CA PRO A 109 17.30 -4.41 -31.37
C PRO A 109 17.99 -3.19 -31.99
N ALA A 110 17.86 -2.02 -31.38
CA ALA A 110 18.62 -0.85 -31.81
C ALA A 110 20.13 -1.17 -31.68
N PRO A 111 20.97 -0.78 -32.67
CA PRO A 111 22.41 -0.95 -32.56
C PRO A 111 22.93 -0.23 -31.30
N GLU A 112 23.89 -0.83 -30.59
CA GLU A 112 24.46 -0.27 -29.33
C GLU A 112 25.03 1.15 -29.50
N THR A 113 25.36 1.55 -30.73
CA THR A 113 25.93 2.85 -31.10
C THR A 113 24.91 3.85 -31.67
N ALA A 114 23.64 3.48 -31.78
CA ALA A 114 22.62 4.39 -32.27
C ALA A 114 22.41 5.54 -31.26
N PRO A 115 22.38 6.81 -31.71
CA PRO A 115 22.03 7.92 -30.83
C PRO A 115 20.66 7.62 -30.21
N ARG A 116 20.56 7.66 -28.86
CA ARG A 116 19.27 7.64 -28.18
C ARG A 116 18.50 8.86 -28.70
N PRO A 117 17.39 8.68 -29.42
CA PRO A 117 16.58 9.81 -29.82
C PRO A 117 16.15 10.56 -28.55
N ASP A 118 16.10 11.88 -28.61
CA ASP A 118 15.43 12.70 -27.59
C ASP A 118 13.90 12.45 -27.57
N ASP A 119 13.40 11.66 -28.54
CA ASP A 119 12.00 11.31 -28.75
C ASP A 119 11.56 10.04 -28.01
N GLU A 120 10.27 9.99 -27.68
CA GLU A 120 9.61 8.86 -27.03
C GLU A 120 9.97 7.51 -27.67
N PRO A 121 10.23 6.47 -26.87
CA PRO A 121 10.50 5.13 -27.40
C PRO A 121 9.35 4.64 -28.30
N ALA A 122 9.71 4.14 -29.49
CA ALA A 122 8.78 3.79 -30.57
C ALA A 122 7.72 2.73 -30.21
N ASP A 123 7.95 1.92 -29.17
CA ASP A 123 7.02 0.93 -28.66
C ASP A 123 7.25 0.64 -27.15
N PRO A 124 6.24 0.08 -26.43
CA PRO A 124 6.35 -0.21 -24.98
C PRO A 124 7.50 -1.15 -24.58
N TYR A 125 7.89 -2.08 -25.45
CA TYR A 125 9.00 -3.00 -25.20
C TYR A 125 10.35 -2.27 -25.27
N THR A 126 10.56 -1.47 -26.32
CA THR A 126 11.77 -0.61 -26.45
C THR A 126 11.86 0.40 -25.31
N ALA A 127 10.74 0.97 -24.88
CA ALA A 127 10.67 1.86 -23.71
C ALA A 127 11.17 1.14 -22.46
N ARG A 128 10.68 -0.08 -22.21
CA ARG A 128 10.97 -0.88 -21.02
C ARG A 128 12.42 -1.34 -20.96
N ALA A 129 13.08 -1.54 -22.09
CA ALA A 129 14.52 -1.86 -22.14
C ALA A 129 15.39 -0.79 -21.48
N THR A 130 14.91 0.46 -21.41
CA THR A 130 15.62 1.58 -20.76
C THR A 130 15.31 1.72 -19.27
N TRP A 131 14.35 0.96 -18.74
CA TRP A 131 13.92 1.11 -17.36
C TRP A 131 14.98 0.56 -16.40
N ARG A 132 15.08 1.22 -15.25
CA ARG A 132 15.99 0.79 -14.19
C ARG A 132 15.66 -0.63 -13.75
N TRP A 133 16.71 -1.43 -13.59
CA TRP A 133 16.64 -2.84 -13.17
C TRP A 133 15.91 -3.75 -14.15
N TYR A 134 15.89 -3.41 -15.44
CA TYR A 134 15.59 -4.34 -16.51
C TYR A 134 16.88 -4.74 -17.23
N ARG A 135 16.95 -6.00 -17.67
CA ARG A 135 18.04 -6.52 -18.49
C ARG A 135 17.50 -7.29 -19.70
N GLN A 136 18.29 -7.26 -20.76
CA GLN A 136 18.07 -8.08 -21.94
C GLN A 136 18.58 -9.51 -21.71
N THR A 137 17.80 -10.48 -22.17
CA THR A 137 18.17 -11.91 -22.24
C THR A 137 17.96 -12.41 -23.68
N PRO A 138 18.46 -13.61 -24.05
CA PRO A 138 18.17 -14.18 -25.36
C PRO A 138 16.67 -14.35 -25.65
N ALA A 139 15.85 -14.56 -24.62
CA ALA A 139 14.41 -14.75 -24.74
C ALA A 139 13.58 -13.46 -24.62
N GLY A 140 14.20 -12.33 -24.26
CA GLY A 140 13.52 -11.04 -24.10
C GLY A 140 13.94 -10.24 -22.86
N LEU A 141 13.11 -9.30 -22.41
CA LEU A 141 13.39 -8.43 -21.27
C LEU A 141 12.89 -9.03 -19.95
N MET A 142 13.66 -8.91 -18.88
CA MET A 142 13.21 -9.29 -17.54
C MET A 142 13.76 -8.37 -16.46
N LEU A 143 13.23 -8.51 -15.23
CA LEU A 143 13.82 -7.90 -14.04
C LEU A 143 15.27 -8.37 -13.85
N ASP A 144 16.19 -7.43 -13.71
CA ASP A 144 17.53 -7.68 -13.22
C ASP A 144 17.50 -7.72 -11.68
N ALA A 145 17.18 -8.91 -11.14
CA ALA A 145 17.09 -9.11 -9.70
C ALA A 145 18.43 -8.83 -8.98
N GLY A 146 19.56 -9.12 -9.63
CA GLY A 146 20.90 -8.86 -9.09
C GLY A 146 21.16 -7.36 -8.96
N ALA A 147 20.93 -6.59 -10.03
CA ALA A 147 21.06 -5.13 -9.97
C ALA A 147 20.04 -4.48 -9.02
N PHE A 148 18.83 -5.06 -8.92
CA PHE A 148 17.82 -4.61 -7.96
C PHE A 148 18.28 -4.82 -6.51
N LEU A 149 18.78 -6.01 -6.17
CA LEU A 149 19.28 -6.32 -4.83
C LEU A 149 20.55 -5.58 -4.47
N ALA A 150 21.44 -5.33 -5.43
CA ALA A 150 22.62 -4.49 -5.20
C ALA A 150 22.23 -3.08 -4.73
N ASP A 151 21.11 -2.54 -5.23
CA ASP A 151 20.63 -1.21 -4.83
C ASP A 151 19.65 -1.23 -3.65
N ARG A 152 18.83 -2.27 -3.52
CA ARG A 152 17.67 -2.32 -2.59
C ARG A 152 17.70 -3.47 -1.60
N GLY A 153 18.77 -4.25 -1.55
CA GLY A 153 18.86 -5.46 -0.72
C GLY A 153 18.51 -5.23 0.75
N ASP A 154 18.98 -4.13 1.36
CA ASP A 154 18.62 -3.80 2.75
C ASP A 154 17.14 -3.52 2.92
N THR A 155 16.51 -2.85 1.95
CA THR A 155 15.06 -2.63 1.96
C THR A 155 14.31 -3.95 1.82
N VAL A 156 14.74 -4.85 0.94
CA VAL A 156 14.13 -6.18 0.77
C VAL A 156 14.24 -6.99 2.05
N ARG A 157 15.43 -7.06 2.66
CA ARG A 157 15.66 -7.78 3.93
C ARG A 157 14.83 -7.21 5.07
N TYR A 158 14.79 -5.89 5.21
CA TYR A 158 13.98 -5.22 6.23
C TYR A 158 12.48 -5.51 6.05
N LEU A 159 11.96 -5.35 4.84
CA LEU A 159 10.54 -5.58 4.57
C LEU A 159 10.17 -7.05 4.74
N ARG A 160 11.01 -7.98 4.29
CA ARG A 160 10.82 -9.41 4.57
C ARG A 160 10.71 -9.68 6.08
N ALA A 161 11.64 -9.16 6.88
CA ALA A 161 11.65 -9.35 8.32
C ALA A 161 10.41 -8.73 8.99
N LEU A 162 10.03 -7.51 8.61
CA LEU A 162 8.84 -6.83 9.11
C LEU A 162 7.57 -7.61 8.77
N LEU A 163 7.36 -7.98 7.51
CA LEU A 163 6.17 -8.68 7.05
C LEU A 163 6.07 -10.06 7.73
N ALA A 164 7.18 -10.80 7.87
CA ALA A 164 7.20 -12.10 8.53
C ALA A 164 6.92 -11.98 10.03
N ALA A 165 7.50 -10.99 10.69
CA ALA A 165 7.26 -10.73 12.11
C ALA A 165 5.80 -10.35 12.38
N THR A 166 5.19 -9.52 11.53
CA THR A 166 3.77 -9.19 11.62
C THR A 166 2.92 -10.44 11.38
N ALA A 167 3.19 -11.22 10.32
CA ALA A 167 2.43 -12.41 9.96
C ALA A 167 2.46 -13.52 11.03
N SER A 168 3.52 -13.63 11.83
CA SER A 168 3.68 -14.72 12.80
C SER A 168 2.85 -14.58 14.08
N ARG A 169 2.07 -13.51 14.23
CA ARG A 169 1.36 -13.18 15.46
C ARG A 169 -0.16 -13.27 15.31
N PRO A 170 -0.91 -13.60 16.37
CA PRO A 170 -2.35 -13.43 16.36
C PRO A 170 -2.73 -11.94 16.25
N GLY A 171 -3.82 -11.64 15.54
CA GLY A 171 -4.31 -10.28 15.38
C GLY A 171 -4.80 -9.67 16.71
N ARG A 172 -4.39 -8.42 16.99
CA ARG A 172 -4.90 -7.60 18.10
C ARG A 172 -5.86 -6.53 17.57
N PHE A 173 -7.06 -6.48 18.13
CA PHE A 173 -8.20 -5.68 17.64
C PHE A 173 -8.69 -4.64 18.66
N GLY A 174 -7.76 -4.01 19.38
CA GLY A 174 -8.10 -3.11 20.49
C GLY A 174 -7.73 -1.64 20.30
N CYS A 175 -7.15 -1.23 19.16
CA CYS A 175 -6.73 0.16 18.96
C CYS A 175 -7.93 1.10 18.72
N PHE A 176 -9.00 0.60 18.10
CA PHE A 176 -10.23 1.35 17.79
C PHE A 176 -10.03 2.68 17.05
N GLY A 177 -8.95 2.82 16.26
CA GLY A 177 -8.70 4.05 15.50
C GLY A 177 -8.28 5.25 16.36
N LEU A 178 -8.04 5.07 17.67
CA LEU A 178 -7.74 6.16 18.60
C LEU A 178 -6.47 6.94 18.28
N HIS A 179 -5.65 6.47 17.33
CA HIS A 179 -4.53 7.23 16.81
C HIS A 179 -4.96 8.55 16.17
N GLU A 180 -6.08 8.61 15.43
CA GLU A 180 -6.53 9.87 14.80
C GLU A 180 -7.04 10.87 15.85
N TRP A 181 -7.62 10.37 16.93
CA TRP A 181 -8.08 11.17 18.07
C TRP A 181 -6.90 11.74 18.85
N ALA A 182 -5.88 10.93 19.09
CA ALA A 182 -4.63 11.34 19.73
C ALA A 182 -3.84 12.37 18.90
N MET A 183 -4.02 12.40 17.57
CA MET A 183 -3.37 13.39 16.70
C MET A 183 -3.95 14.80 16.79
N VAL A 184 -5.15 14.97 17.37
CA VAL A 184 -5.83 16.28 17.55
C VAL A 184 -6.13 16.63 19.01
N TYR A 185 -5.70 15.77 19.94
CA TYR A 185 -5.95 15.92 21.36
C TYR A 185 -5.39 17.26 21.88
N ARG A 186 -6.26 18.06 22.51
CA ARG A 186 -6.00 19.40 23.06
C ARG A 186 -5.54 20.46 22.05
N ASP A 187 -5.83 20.28 20.76
CA ASP A 187 -5.48 21.26 19.74
C ASP A 187 -6.04 22.67 20.04
N ARG A 188 -7.30 22.78 20.47
CA ARG A 188 -7.92 24.07 20.82
C ARG A 188 -7.20 24.76 21.97
N ALA A 189 -6.90 24.03 23.04
CA ALA A 189 -6.26 24.60 24.23
C ALA A 189 -4.84 25.09 23.94
N THR A 190 -4.18 24.51 22.94
CA THR A 190 -2.80 24.81 22.55
C THR A 190 -2.70 25.70 21.32
N GLY A 191 -3.83 26.07 20.71
CA GLY A 191 -3.89 26.87 19.49
C GLY A 191 -3.38 26.17 18.23
N ARG A 192 -3.34 24.82 18.21
CA ARG A 192 -2.98 24.04 17.02
C ARG A 192 -4.17 23.95 16.06
N ASP A 193 -3.88 24.09 14.77
CA ASP A 193 -4.85 23.85 13.70
C ASP A 193 -5.01 22.35 13.44
N HIS A 194 -6.19 21.95 12.99
CA HIS A 194 -6.49 20.55 12.69
C HIS A 194 -5.82 20.10 11.39
N ARG A 195 -5.35 18.85 11.38
CA ARG A 195 -4.64 18.25 10.23
C ARG A 195 -5.52 18.09 9.01
N HIS A 196 -6.81 17.84 9.20
CA HIS A 196 -7.76 17.67 8.12
C HIS A 196 -8.74 18.85 8.04
N PRO A 197 -9.15 19.27 6.84
CA PRO A 197 -10.06 20.41 6.65
C PRO A 197 -11.52 20.10 7.06
N LEU A 198 -11.76 18.96 7.69
CA LEU A 198 -13.08 18.50 8.11
C LEU A 198 -13.38 18.98 9.53
N PRO A 199 -14.65 19.28 9.86
CA PRO A 199 -15.02 19.63 11.23
C PRO A 199 -14.93 18.40 12.16
N LEU A 200 -14.77 18.65 13.46
CA LEU A 200 -14.83 17.59 14.48
C LEU A 200 -16.29 17.24 14.78
N ARG A 201 -16.66 15.96 14.67
CA ARG A 201 -18.06 15.52 14.83
C ARG A 201 -18.59 15.64 16.27
N LEU A 202 -17.71 15.60 17.27
CA LEU A 202 -18.05 15.78 18.70
C LEU A 202 -17.56 17.13 19.26
N GLY A 203 -17.06 18.02 18.41
CA GLY A 203 -16.31 19.20 18.84
C GLY A 203 -15.02 18.86 19.60
N HIS A 204 -14.30 19.88 20.05
CA HIS A 204 -13.03 19.70 20.75
C HIS A 204 -13.20 18.98 22.09
N ASP A 205 -14.10 19.44 22.95
CA ASP A 205 -14.28 18.90 24.30
C ASP A 205 -14.74 17.43 24.28
N GLY A 206 -15.57 17.06 23.30
CA GLY A 206 -15.97 15.67 23.08
C GLY A 206 -14.82 14.80 22.57
N THR A 207 -14.02 15.33 21.65
CA THR A 207 -12.82 14.66 21.11
C THR A 207 -11.79 14.39 22.20
N ASP A 208 -11.50 15.38 23.03
CA ASP A 208 -10.56 15.25 24.15
C ASP A 208 -11.04 14.22 25.16
N ARG A 209 -12.33 14.24 25.50
CA ARG A 209 -12.92 13.27 26.43
C ARG A 209 -12.84 11.83 25.92
N VAL A 210 -12.93 11.58 24.61
CA VAL A 210 -12.72 10.23 24.06
C VAL A 210 -11.30 9.76 24.34
N VAL A 211 -10.28 10.60 24.09
CA VAL A 211 -8.87 10.27 24.36
C VAL A 211 -8.62 10.02 25.85
N GLU A 212 -9.23 10.81 26.73
CA GLU A 212 -9.06 10.71 28.19
C GLU A 212 -9.73 9.47 28.80
N THR A 213 -10.84 9.01 28.22
CA THR A 213 -11.66 7.92 28.78
C THR A 213 -11.41 6.55 28.14
N HIS A 214 -10.69 6.52 27.01
CA HIS A 214 -10.43 5.30 26.26
C HIS A 214 -8.95 4.93 26.23
N PRO A 215 -8.60 3.63 26.25
CA PRO A 215 -7.22 3.22 26.24
C PRO A 215 -6.56 3.47 24.88
N VAL A 216 -5.64 4.45 24.82
CA VAL A 216 -4.79 4.67 23.65
C VAL A 216 -3.68 3.62 23.64
N GLN A 217 -3.62 2.80 22.59
CA GLN A 217 -2.68 1.67 22.50
C GLN A 217 -2.24 1.38 21.06
N CYS A 218 -1.95 2.45 20.32
CA CYS A 218 -1.43 2.36 18.96
C CYS A 218 -0.07 1.66 18.96
N SER A 219 0.05 0.59 18.19
CA SER A 219 1.29 -0.18 18.01
C SER A 219 2.06 0.22 16.75
N HIS A 220 1.51 1.13 15.95
CA HIS A 220 2.04 1.45 14.63
C HIS A 220 2.80 2.78 14.66
N PHE A 221 4.11 2.71 14.45
CA PHE A 221 5.02 3.87 14.57
C PHE A 221 4.64 5.03 13.65
N ASP A 222 4.27 4.73 12.41
CA ASP A 222 3.98 5.75 11.40
C ASP A 222 2.67 6.53 11.66
N ALA A 223 1.82 6.03 12.57
CA ALA A 223 0.69 6.78 13.14
C ALA A 223 1.10 7.44 14.47
N PHE A 224 1.78 6.70 15.35
CA PHE A 224 2.19 7.20 16.67
C PHE A 224 3.03 8.48 16.60
N ARG A 225 3.96 8.59 15.65
CA ARG A 225 4.85 9.76 15.49
C ARG A 225 4.12 11.08 15.18
N PHE A 226 2.81 11.03 14.93
CA PHE A 226 1.98 12.19 14.67
C PHE A 226 1.11 12.62 15.84
N PHE A 227 1.13 11.86 16.95
CA PHE A 227 0.38 12.21 18.16
C PHE A 227 0.77 13.60 18.63
N THR A 228 -0.19 14.29 19.26
CA THR A 228 0.15 15.53 19.96
C THR A 228 1.10 15.23 21.12
N PRO A 229 1.96 16.19 21.52
CA PRO A 229 2.84 16.02 22.68
C PRO A 229 2.09 15.57 23.95
N GLU A 230 0.85 16.00 24.11
CA GLU A 230 -0.01 15.67 25.24
C GLU A 230 -0.61 14.27 25.15
N ALA A 231 -0.83 13.72 23.95
CA ALA A 231 -1.36 12.37 23.75
C ALA A 231 -0.27 11.28 23.75
N GLY A 232 0.98 11.62 23.37
CA GLY A 232 2.10 10.67 23.31
C GLY A 232 2.29 9.85 24.60
N PRO A 233 2.37 10.50 25.78
CA PRO A 233 2.50 9.80 27.07
C PRO A 233 1.30 8.92 27.45
N LEU A 234 0.12 9.17 26.87
CA LEU A 234 -1.10 8.38 27.14
C LEU A 234 -1.10 7.04 26.40
N ASN A 235 -0.29 6.89 25.35
CA ASN A 235 -0.21 5.66 24.59
C ASN A 235 0.48 4.57 25.43
N ARG A 236 -0.19 3.44 25.62
CA ARG A 236 0.34 2.27 26.37
C ARG A 236 1.62 1.71 25.77
N LEU A 237 1.79 1.87 24.47
CA LEU A 237 3.00 1.49 23.74
C LEU A 237 3.78 2.75 23.38
N GLN A 238 5.09 2.63 23.20
CA GLN A 238 5.92 3.72 22.72
C GLN A 238 6.67 3.27 21.46
N PRO A 239 5.97 3.10 20.32
CA PRO A 239 6.60 2.62 19.10
C PRO A 239 7.67 3.58 18.60
N THR A 240 8.77 3.01 18.12
CA THR A 240 9.83 3.69 17.38
C THR A 240 10.01 3.01 16.02
N ARG A 241 10.83 3.59 15.14
CA ARG A 241 11.13 2.94 13.85
C ARG A 241 11.84 1.60 14.06
N GLU A 242 12.75 1.55 15.02
CA GLU A 242 13.56 0.38 15.35
C GLU A 242 12.70 -0.75 15.94
N THR A 243 11.68 -0.40 16.74
CA THR A 243 10.77 -1.37 17.37
C THR A 243 9.57 -1.72 16.50
N GLN A 244 9.43 -1.14 15.30
CA GLN A 244 8.30 -1.44 14.40
C GLN A 244 8.15 -2.95 14.13
N PRO A 245 9.20 -3.74 13.82
CA PRO A 245 9.05 -5.18 13.58
C PRO A 245 8.54 -5.97 14.79
N THR A 246 8.80 -5.48 16.02
CA THR A 246 8.37 -6.17 17.25
C THR A 246 6.96 -5.77 17.66
N LEU A 247 6.56 -4.52 17.41
CA LEU A 247 5.29 -3.97 17.89
C LEU A 247 4.15 -4.05 16.87
N GLU A 248 4.44 -4.00 15.57
CA GLU A 248 3.40 -4.00 14.54
C GLU A 248 2.50 -5.23 14.63
N GLN A 249 1.19 -5.02 14.44
CA GLN A 249 0.14 -6.03 14.69
C GLN A 249 -0.71 -6.27 13.44
N PRO A 250 -1.06 -7.54 13.10
CA PRO A 250 -1.92 -7.85 11.96
C PRO A 250 -3.30 -7.20 11.99
N GLY A 251 -3.85 -6.96 13.19
CA GLY A 251 -5.16 -6.32 13.36
C GLY A 251 -5.13 -4.80 13.21
N CYS A 252 -3.95 -4.19 13.05
CA CYS A 252 -3.84 -2.75 12.84
C CYS A 252 -4.26 -2.39 11.41
N LEU A 253 -5.20 -1.45 11.27
CA LEU A 253 -5.59 -0.91 9.97
C LEU A 253 -4.36 -0.35 9.23
N HIS A 254 -3.55 0.44 9.93
CA HIS A 254 -2.35 1.05 9.36
C HIS A 254 -1.31 0.05 8.85
N ALA A 255 -1.03 -1.00 9.62
CA ALA A 255 -0.15 -2.08 9.16
C ALA A 255 -0.69 -2.79 7.91
N THR A 256 -2.01 -2.80 7.73
CA THR A 256 -2.69 -3.42 6.58
C THR A 256 -2.64 -2.51 5.35
N MET A 257 -3.01 -1.23 5.47
CA MET A 257 -2.91 -0.28 4.35
C MET A 257 -1.46 -0.02 3.92
N ASP A 258 -0.49 -0.12 4.84
CA ASP A 258 0.93 0.00 4.53
C ASP A 258 1.49 -1.11 3.63
N LEU A 259 0.76 -2.22 3.43
CA LEU A 259 1.13 -3.20 2.41
C LEU A 259 1.25 -2.55 1.02
N TYR A 260 0.46 -1.51 0.75
CA TYR A 260 0.62 -0.69 -0.46
C TYR A 260 1.94 0.07 -0.48
N LYS A 261 2.31 0.74 0.61
CA LYS A 261 3.61 1.41 0.76
C LYS A 261 4.77 0.43 0.51
N TRP A 262 4.68 -0.77 1.04
CA TRP A 262 5.70 -1.80 0.90
C TRP A 262 5.76 -2.36 -0.52
N ALA A 263 4.62 -2.59 -1.16
CA ALA A 263 4.55 -2.96 -2.58
C ALA A 263 5.26 -1.91 -3.45
N LEU A 264 4.98 -0.61 -3.24
CA LEU A 264 5.63 0.48 -3.98
C LEU A 264 7.15 0.53 -3.77
N LYS A 265 7.64 0.28 -2.56
CA LYS A 265 9.08 0.26 -2.26
C LYS A 265 9.81 -0.93 -2.91
N LEU A 266 9.09 -2.00 -3.20
CA LEU A 266 9.62 -3.21 -3.82
C LEU A 266 9.44 -3.21 -5.35
N THR A 267 8.68 -2.29 -5.94
CA THR A 267 8.60 -2.10 -7.40
C THR A 267 10.01 -1.82 -7.98
N PRO A 268 10.40 -2.44 -9.11
CA PRO A 268 9.59 -3.25 -10.04
C PRO A 268 9.52 -4.75 -9.74
N ALA A 269 10.04 -5.22 -8.60
CA ALA A 269 10.02 -6.64 -8.27
C ALA A 269 8.64 -7.16 -7.84
N VAL A 270 7.73 -6.29 -7.41
CA VAL A 270 6.35 -6.71 -7.12
C VAL A 270 5.53 -6.73 -8.42
N PRO A 271 4.86 -7.85 -8.74
CA PRO A 271 3.92 -7.91 -9.87
C PRO A 271 2.85 -6.82 -9.80
N GLY A 272 2.50 -6.23 -10.95
CA GLY A 272 1.61 -5.07 -11.01
C GLY A 272 0.21 -5.34 -10.42
N ASP A 273 -0.33 -6.54 -10.62
CA ASP A 273 -1.60 -6.96 -10.02
C ASP A 273 -1.54 -6.92 -8.49
N LEU A 274 -0.45 -7.40 -7.88
CA LEU A 274 -0.24 -7.33 -6.44
C LEU A 274 -0.12 -5.88 -5.93
N VAL A 275 0.50 -4.98 -6.70
CA VAL A 275 0.52 -3.55 -6.36
C VAL A 275 -0.91 -2.97 -6.33
N LEU A 276 -1.74 -3.29 -7.32
CA LEU A 276 -3.12 -2.81 -7.40
C LEU A 276 -4.04 -3.44 -6.34
N ASP A 277 -3.84 -4.71 -5.99
CA ASP A 277 -4.57 -5.36 -4.90
C ASP A 277 -4.25 -4.69 -3.55
N CYS A 278 -2.98 -4.36 -3.31
CA CYS A 278 -2.58 -3.60 -2.12
C CYS A 278 -3.16 -2.18 -2.13
N PHE A 279 -3.18 -1.50 -3.28
CA PHE A 279 -3.80 -0.18 -3.42
C PHE A 279 -5.28 -0.22 -3.07
N GLU A 280 -6.02 -1.18 -3.63
CA GLU A 280 -7.44 -1.37 -3.37
C GLU A 280 -7.72 -1.63 -1.89
N LEU A 281 -6.96 -2.49 -1.24
CA LEU A 281 -7.10 -2.71 0.20
C LEU A 281 -6.78 -1.46 1.01
N ALA A 282 -5.71 -0.72 0.66
CA ALA A 282 -5.35 0.51 1.35
C ALA A 282 -6.45 1.58 1.24
N ARG A 283 -7.11 1.65 0.08
CA ARG A 283 -8.25 2.52 -0.18
C ARG A 283 -9.44 2.17 0.72
N ASP A 284 -9.84 0.91 0.77
CA ASP A 284 -10.95 0.46 1.62
C ASP A 284 -10.66 0.69 3.11
N VAL A 285 -9.43 0.39 3.54
CA VAL A 285 -9.00 0.61 4.93
C VAL A 285 -9.04 2.09 5.28
N ARG A 286 -8.59 2.99 4.38
CA ARG A 286 -8.58 4.43 4.63
C ARG A 286 -9.98 5.02 4.77
N VAL A 287 -11.00 4.45 4.12
CA VAL A 287 -12.39 4.85 4.34
C VAL A 287 -12.78 4.59 5.79
N VAL A 288 -12.59 3.38 6.29
CA VAL A 288 -12.97 3.02 7.67
C VAL A 288 -12.12 3.76 8.71
N ASP A 289 -10.83 3.96 8.44
CA ASP A 289 -9.95 4.76 9.28
C ASP A 289 -10.49 6.20 9.45
N MET A 290 -10.99 6.82 8.38
CA MET A 290 -11.63 8.14 8.46
C MET A 290 -13.03 8.11 9.07
N GLN A 291 -13.84 7.09 8.80
CA GLN A 291 -15.16 6.95 9.44
C GLN A 291 -15.05 6.79 10.97
N ALA A 292 -13.98 6.15 11.46
CA ALA A 292 -13.69 5.96 12.89
C ALA A 292 -12.96 7.14 13.54
N SER A 293 -12.55 8.14 12.75
CA SER A 293 -11.80 9.30 13.20
C SER A 293 -12.68 10.31 13.98
N PRO A 294 -12.10 11.35 14.60
CA PRO A 294 -12.88 12.42 15.23
C PRO A 294 -13.53 13.37 14.21
N TYR A 295 -13.21 13.25 12.93
CA TYR A 295 -13.69 14.12 11.88
C TYR A 295 -15.08 13.70 11.38
N ASP A 296 -15.89 14.69 11.03
CA ASP A 296 -17.18 14.50 10.37
C ASP A 296 -16.97 14.25 8.87
N VAL A 297 -17.29 13.03 8.44
CA VAL A 297 -17.16 12.57 7.05
C VAL A 297 -18.48 12.62 6.27
N SER A 298 -19.55 13.16 6.86
CA SER A 298 -20.88 13.24 6.22
C SER A 298 -20.88 13.99 4.88
N SER A 299 -19.99 14.99 4.74
CA SER A 299 -19.79 15.69 3.47
C SER A 299 -19.33 14.79 2.32
N TYR A 300 -18.74 13.63 2.62
CA TYR A 300 -18.37 12.61 1.63
C TYR A 300 -19.48 11.58 1.37
N GLY A 301 -20.66 11.74 1.98
CA GLY A 301 -21.75 10.76 1.92
C GLY A 301 -21.50 9.51 2.77
N LEU A 302 -20.67 9.62 3.82
CA LEU A 302 -20.31 8.53 4.71
C LEU A 302 -20.85 8.75 6.12
N ASP A 303 -21.30 7.67 6.75
CA ASP A 303 -21.64 7.64 8.16
C ASP A 303 -20.41 7.37 9.04
N PRO A 304 -20.35 7.94 10.26
CA PRO A 304 -19.25 7.66 11.19
C PRO A 304 -19.36 6.25 11.79
N VAL A 305 -18.21 5.59 11.95
CA VAL A 305 -18.07 4.42 12.83
C VAL A 305 -17.78 4.97 14.23
N ALA A 306 -18.82 5.11 15.05
CA ALA A 306 -18.76 5.81 16.34
C ALA A 306 -18.02 5.01 17.44
N ILE A 307 -16.68 4.97 17.38
CA ILE A 307 -15.83 4.18 18.29
C ILE A 307 -15.87 4.61 19.78
N GLU A 308 -16.53 5.71 20.11
CA GLU A 308 -16.82 6.14 21.47
C GLU A 308 -17.96 5.32 22.11
N THR A 309 -18.73 4.58 21.30
CA THR A 309 -19.82 3.70 21.77
C THR A 309 -19.43 2.23 21.69
N PRO A 310 -20.05 1.33 22.49
CA PRO A 310 -19.87 -0.11 22.36
C PRO A 310 -20.23 -0.64 20.96
N GLU A 311 -21.29 -0.12 20.35
CA GLU A 311 -21.79 -0.55 19.04
C GLU A 311 -20.79 -0.20 17.93
N GLY A 312 -20.27 1.03 17.93
CA GLY A 312 -19.27 1.45 16.95
C GLY A 312 -17.93 0.74 17.13
N LYS A 313 -17.53 0.40 18.36
CA LYS A 313 -16.37 -0.49 18.59
C LYS A 313 -16.59 -1.88 18.02
N ALA A 314 -17.78 -2.45 18.19
CA ALA A 314 -18.11 -3.76 17.64
C ALA A 314 -18.06 -3.74 16.10
N GLU A 315 -18.57 -2.66 15.48
CA GLU A 315 -18.46 -2.44 14.04
C GLU A 315 -17.01 -2.30 13.57
N TYR A 316 -16.23 -1.46 14.23
CA TYR A 316 -14.81 -1.30 13.91
C TYR A 316 -14.05 -2.63 13.98
N VAL A 317 -14.31 -3.47 14.99
CA VAL A 317 -13.67 -4.78 15.12
C VAL A 317 -14.06 -5.73 13.97
N ARG A 318 -15.31 -5.68 13.48
CA ARG A 318 -15.71 -6.46 12.29
C ARG A 318 -14.87 -6.04 11.08
N HIS A 319 -14.72 -4.75 10.84
CA HIS A 319 -13.85 -4.24 9.78
C HIS A 319 -12.39 -4.63 9.97
N GLN A 320 -11.82 -4.47 11.17
CA GLN A 320 -10.42 -4.85 11.41
C GLN A 320 -10.17 -6.33 11.13
N ARG A 321 -11.10 -7.23 11.46
CA ARG A 321 -10.96 -8.67 11.18
C ARG A 321 -10.97 -8.94 9.68
N ALA A 322 -11.94 -8.38 8.95
CA ALA A 322 -12.03 -8.54 7.50
C ALA A 322 -10.77 -7.99 6.79
N PHE A 323 -10.27 -6.83 7.21
CA PHE A 323 -9.05 -6.26 6.65
C PHE A 323 -7.80 -7.04 7.04
N ALA A 324 -7.71 -7.55 8.27
CA ALA A 324 -6.59 -8.39 8.69
C ALA A 324 -6.50 -9.68 7.87
N GLU A 325 -7.64 -10.29 7.52
CA GLU A 325 -7.71 -11.47 6.65
C GLU A 325 -7.25 -11.15 5.23
N ARG A 326 -7.82 -10.12 4.59
CA ARG A 326 -7.40 -9.65 3.25
C ARG A 326 -5.90 -9.28 3.25
N GLY A 327 -5.46 -8.58 4.29
CA GLY A 327 -4.08 -8.18 4.46
C GLY A 327 -3.12 -9.34 4.70
N ALA A 328 -3.57 -10.44 5.31
CA ALA A 328 -2.75 -11.64 5.49
C ALA A 328 -2.38 -12.27 4.15
N ALA A 329 -3.36 -12.42 3.24
CA ALA A 329 -3.12 -12.95 1.90
C ALA A 329 -2.15 -12.08 1.08
N LEU A 330 -2.30 -10.76 1.12
CA LEU A 330 -1.37 -9.85 0.41
C LEU A 330 0.03 -9.83 1.04
N ARG A 331 0.11 -9.92 2.37
CA ARG A 331 1.39 -10.00 3.10
C ARG A 331 2.16 -11.26 2.75
N GLU A 332 1.49 -12.40 2.64
CA GLU A 332 2.09 -13.66 2.20
C GLU A 332 2.65 -13.56 0.76
N ARG A 333 1.89 -12.97 -0.16
CA ARG A 333 2.36 -12.74 -1.54
C ARG A 333 3.58 -11.81 -1.60
N LEU A 334 3.60 -10.73 -0.81
CA LEU A 334 4.76 -9.84 -0.71
C LEU A 334 5.97 -10.54 -0.08
N LEU A 335 5.76 -11.41 0.91
CA LEU A 335 6.82 -12.24 1.49
C LEU A 335 7.43 -13.17 0.45
N ALA A 336 6.60 -13.84 -0.36
CA ALA A 336 7.06 -14.71 -1.44
C ALA A 336 7.92 -13.95 -2.46
N VAL A 337 7.58 -12.70 -2.79
CA VAL A 337 8.43 -11.84 -3.65
C VAL A 337 9.79 -11.57 -2.99
N CYS A 338 9.81 -11.21 -1.72
CA CYS A 338 11.06 -10.98 -0.99
C CYS A 338 11.92 -12.27 -0.91
N ASP A 339 11.29 -13.42 -0.67
CA ASP A 339 11.97 -14.72 -0.60
C ASP A 339 12.55 -15.14 -1.96
N ALA A 340 11.81 -14.93 -3.06
CA ALA A 340 12.30 -15.21 -4.41
C ALA A 340 13.52 -14.36 -4.78
N LEU A 341 13.51 -13.07 -4.42
CA LEU A 341 14.65 -12.18 -4.62
C LEU A 341 15.87 -12.66 -3.83
N LEU A 342 15.72 -12.88 -2.51
CA LEU A 342 16.84 -13.24 -1.65
C LEU A 342 17.37 -14.67 -1.91
N GLY A 343 16.51 -15.60 -2.32
CA GLY A 343 16.90 -16.95 -2.76
C GLY A 343 17.64 -16.99 -4.10
N SER A 344 17.66 -15.86 -4.82
CA SER A 344 18.40 -15.67 -6.08
C SER A 344 19.78 -15.03 -5.89
N GLU A 345 20.20 -14.71 -4.65
CA GLU A 345 21.56 -14.21 -4.39
C GLU A 345 22.61 -15.31 -4.70
N PRO A 346 23.65 -15.01 -5.51
CA PRO A 346 24.77 -15.92 -5.72
C PRO A 346 25.49 -16.14 -4.38
N GLY A 347 25.28 -17.31 -3.77
CA GLY A 347 25.83 -17.68 -2.46
C GLY A 347 24.80 -18.31 -1.50
N ALA A 348 23.50 -17.98 -1.64
CA ALA A 348 22.45 -18.58 -0.80
C ALA A 348 22.20 -20.07 -1.12
N ARG A 349 22.57 -20.52 -2.33
CA ARG A 349 22.33 -21.89 -2.81
C ARG A 349 23.37 -22.93 -2.37
N GLU A 350 24.52 -22.51 -1.81
CA GLU A 350 25.60 -23.45 -1.42
C GLU A 350 25.49 -24.00 0.02
N VAL A 351 24.68 -23.40 0.90
CA VAL A 351 24.69 -23.74 2.34
C VAL A 351 23.85 -24.98 2.69
N SER A 352 23.05 -25.53 1.76
CA SER A 352 22.17 -26.67 2.06
C SER A 352 22.77 -28.06 1.79
N ALA A 353 23.99 -28.17 1.24
CA ALA A 353 24.54 -29.46 0.81
C ALA A 353 25.58 -30.10 1.76
N THR A 354 25.95 -29.45 2.86
CA THR A 354 26.97 -29.96 3.79
C THR A 354 26.52 -29.92 5.25
N ALA A 355 25.51 -30.72 5.59
CA ALA A 355 25.23 -31.11 6.97
C ALA A 355 24.65 -32.54 7.01
N SER A 356 25.49 -33.52 6.67
CA SER A 356 25.35 -34.92 7.10
C SER A 356 26.68 -35.63 6.90
N ARG A 357 27.50 -35.64 7.95
CA ARG A 357 28.35 -36.78 8.34
C ARG A 357 28.47 -36.81 9.84
#